data_AF-A0A7K2M6L8-F1
#
_entry.id   AF-A0A7K2M6L8-F1
#
_cell.length_a   1.000
_cell.length_b   1.000
_cell.length_c   1.000
_cell.angle_alpha   90.00
_cell.angle_beta   90.00
_cell.angle_gamma   90.00
#
_symmetry.space_group_name_H-M   'P 1'
#
loop_
_entity.id
_entity.type
_entity.pdbx_description
1 polymer ?
#
loop_
_entity_poly.entity_id
_entity_poly.type
_entity_poly.pdbx_seq_one_letter_code
_entity_poly.pdbx_strand_id
1 'polypeptide(L)'
;PYASVDASAVVTEEAAAEAKRAFAVPEEGEAVDVVRDLVLGRAGTGPDAVEFRTRFAQTASALRAKSVEDTAYYRYVPLLSANEVGGEPGRPAVGPADFHAYCARVQRDWPATGTVVSTHDTKRSADVRAALAVLTECPRQWAELLAGVSGAGAEAPDAQLAWAAWQTVFGLGPADAGRVREALLKHVREAGLHTSWTEQEPPYEEAVQRFVAEGPCGAAGEPVAAFRQKLEPHIRANVLATALVHLTMPGVPDVYQGTEAEYRALVDPDNRRPAHFPPPDPGEKGAVTAAALRLRARRPEVFGDKATYEPLAAEGPAAEHCLAFTRSGQVLT
;
A
#
# COMPACT_ATOMS: atom_id res chain seq x y z
N PRO A 1 18.34 -16.88 -7.46
CA PRO A 1 18.10 -16.66 -8.91
C PRO A 1 16.64 -16.97 -9.23
N TYR A 2 15.87 -15.97 -9.67
CA TYR A 2 14.53 -16.20 -10.22
C TYR A 2 14.70 -17.14 -11.41
N ALA A 3 14.26 -18.40 -11.29
CA ALA A 3 14.23 -19.29 -12.43
C ALA A 3 13.26 -18.68 -13.46
N SER A 4 13.62 -18.71 -14.74
CA SER A 4 12.71 -18.26 -15.79
C SER A 4 11.44 -19.11 -15.71
N VAL A 5 10.36 -18.49 -15.24
CA VAL A 5 9.03 -19.08 -15.33
C VAL A 5 8.62 -19.14 -16.79
N ASP A 6 7.79 -20.12 -17.12
CA ASP A 6 7.09 -20.15 -18.41
C ASP A 6 6.39 -18.81 -18.62
N ALA A 7 6.70 -18.12 -19.72
CA ALA A 7 6.11 -16.82 -20.04
C ALA A 7 4.57 -16.90 -20.13
N SER A 8 4.01 -18.08 -20.41
CA SER A 8 2.56 -18.30 -20.42
C SER A 8 1.90 -18.13 -19.05
N ALA A 9 2.65 -18.32 -17.96
CA ALA A 9 2.19 -18.10 -16.60
C ALA A 9 2.12 -16.62 -16.21
N VAL A 10 2.78 -15.74 -16.97
CA VAL A 10 2.79 -14.28 -16.76
C VAL A 10 1.89 -13.58 -17.79
N VAL A 11 1.98 -13.99 -19.06
CA VAL A 11 1.17 -13.46 -20.18
C VAL A 11 0.01 -14.43 -20.46
N THR A 12 -0.93 -14.45 -19.53
CA THR A 12 -2.07 -15.38 -19.54
C THR A 12 -3.06 -15.05 -20.67
N GLU A 13 -3.92 -16.01 -21.00
CA GLU A 13 -5.03 -15.78 -21.95
C GLU A 13 -6.04 -14.79 -21.41
N GLU A 14 -6.29 -14.85 -20.10
CA GLU A 14 -7.12 -13.88 -19.40
C GLU A 14 -6.56 -12.46 -19.58
N ALA A 15 -5.29 -12.23 -19.26
CA ALA A 15 -4.65 -10.92 -19.41
C ALA A 15 -4.72 -10.39 -20.85
N ALA A 16 -4.55 -11.25 -21.85
CA ALA A 16 -4.72 -10.88 -23.25
C ALA A 16 -6.17 -10.50 -23.58
N ALA A 17 -7.14 -11.29 -23.11
CA ALA A 17 -8.56 -10.96 -23.28
C ALA A 17 -8.93 -9.64 -22.59
N GLU A 18 -8.34 -9.33 -21.43
CA GLU A 18 -8.52 -8.06 -20.75
C GLU A 18 -7.94 -6.89 -21.54
N ALA A 19 -6.70 -7.04 -22.04
CA ALA A 19 -6.03 -6.02 -22.83
C ALA A 19 -6.80 -5.67 -24.12
N LYS A 20 -7.44 -6.66 -24.76
CA LYS A 20 -8.30 -6.43 -25.93
C LYS A 20 -9.47 -5.49 -25.65
N ARG A 21 -9.97 -5.42 -24.41
CA ARG A 21 -11.06 -4.51 -24.03
C ARG A 21 -10.66 -3.04 -24.04
N ALA A 22 -9.36 -2.74 -24.14
CA ALA A 22 -8.88 -1.37 -24.25
C ALA A 22 -9.06 -0.78 -25.66
N PHE A 23 -9.29 -1.61 -26.68
CA PHE A 23 -9.48 -1.17 -28.05
C PHE A 23 -10.96 -0.83 -28.29
N ALA A 24 -11.21 0.36 -28.84
CA ALA A 24 -12.56 0.77 -29.22
C ALA A 24 -13.10 -0.02 -30.43
N VAL A 25 -12.20 -0.44 -31.32
CA VAL A 25 -12.50 -1.28 -32.49
C VAL A 25 -12.06 -2.72 -32.16
N PRO A 26 -12.98 -3.70 -32.06
CA PRO A 26 -12.65 -5.06 -31.63
C PRO A 26 -11.56 -5.74 -32.47
N GLU A 27 -11.54 -5.50 -33.78
CA GLU A 27 -10.57 -6.04 -34.73
C GLU A 27 -9.13 -5.57 -34.45
N GLU A 28 -8.95 -4.35 -33.92
CA GLU A 28 -7.63 -3.86 -33.51
C GLU A 28 -7.07 -4.67 -32.33
N GLY A 29 -7.94 -5.31 -31.54
CA GLY A 29 -7.58 -6.21 -30.46
C GLY A 29 -6.82 -7.46 -30.92
N GLU A 30 -6.88 -7.84 -32.21
CA GLU A 30 -6.08 -8.95 -32.76
C GLU A 30 -4.57 -8.69 -32.62
N ALA A 31 -4.14 -7.43 -32.58
CA ALA A 31 -2.75 -7.07 -32.33
C ALA A 31 -2.24 -7.61 -30.98
N VAL A 32 -3.11 -7.76 -29.97
CA VAL A 32 -2.75 -8.34 -28.67
C VAL A 32 -2.33 -9.81 -28.80
N ASP A 33 -3.00 -10.58 -29.66
CA ASP A 33 -2.65 -11.99 -29.87
C ASP A 33 -1.30 -12.12 -30.55
N VAL A 34 -1.05 -11.29 -31.57
CA VAL A 34 0.24 -11.25 -32.28
C VAL A 34 1.38 -10.93 -31.31
N VAL A 35 1.21 -9.90 -30.47
CA VAL A 35 2.19 -9.53 -29.45
C VAL A 35 2.38 -10.66 -28.44
N ARG A 36 1.29 -11.27 -27.96
CA ARG A 36 1.36 -12.40 -27.02
C ARG A 36 2.14 -13.57 -27.62
N ASP A 37 1.87 -13.97 -28.86
CA ASP A 37 2.57 -15.08 -29.49
C ASP A 37 4.06 -14.79 -29.74
N LEU A 38 4.43 -13.54 -30.02
CA LEU A 38 5.84 -13.11 -30.05
C LEU A 38 6.50 -13.23 -28.67
N VAL A 39 5.81 -12.78 -27.60
CA VAL A 39 6.32 -12.88 -26.22
C VAL A 39 6.47 -14.33 -25.77
N LEU A 40 5.54 -15.20 -26.15
CA LEU A 40 5.57 -16.64 -25.84
C LEU A 40 6.56 -17.43 -26.73
N GLY A 41 7.21 -16.77 -27.68
CA GLY A 41 8.17 -17.42 -28.59
C GLY A 41 7.53 -18.35 -29.63
N ARG A 42 6.22 -18.24 -29.84
CA ARG A 42 5.46 -19.03 -30.82
C ARG A 42 5.66 -18.55 -32.25
N ALA A 43 6.09 -17.29 -32.42
CA ALA A 43 6.36 -16.68 -33.72
C ALA A 43 7.84 -16.78 -34.18
N GLY A 44 8.70 -17.48 -33.43
CA GLY A 44 10.08 -17.77 -33.83
C GLY A 44 11.14 -17.69 -32.72
N THR A 45 12.30 -18.28 -32.99
CA THR A 45 13.43 -18.38 -32.06
C THR A 45 14.71 -17.68 -32.55
N GLY A 46 14.64 -16.96 -33.67
CA GLY A 46 15.77 -16.21 -34.22
C GLY A 46 16.20 -15.02 -33.33
N PRO A 47 17.35 -14.37 -33.66
CA PRO A 47 17.90 -13.26 -32.87
C PRO A 47 16.89 -12.13 -32.60
N ASP A 48 16.15 -11.71 -33.63
CA ASP A 48 15.16 -10.63 -33.51
C ASP A 48 14.01 -10.99 -32.56
N ALA A 49 13.60 -12.26 -32.52
CA ALA A 49 12.54 -12.72 -31.61
C ALA A 49 13.04 -12.75 -30.15
N VAL A 50 14.31 -13.10 -29.93
CA VAL A 50 14.95 -13.01 -28.61
C VAL A 50 15.06 -11.55 -28.17
N GLU A 51 15.47 -10.66 -29.07
CA GLU A 51 15.57 -9.23 -28.80
C GLU A 51 14.20 -8.63 -28.46
N PHE A 52 13.17 -8.95 -29.23
CA PHE A 52 11.79 -8.52 -28.94
C PHE A 52 11.36 -8.93 -27.53
N ARG A 53 11.47 -10.21 -27.17
CA ARG A 53 11.09 -10.71 -25.84
C ARG A 53 11.85 -10.00 -24.72
N THR A 54 13.14 -9.75 -24.93
CA THR A 54 13.99 -9.06 -23.96
C THR A 54 13.56 -7.61 -23.78
N ARG A 55 13.40 -6.86 -24.87
CA ARG A 55 12.98 -5.44 -24.83
C ARG A 55 11.54 -5.27 -24.35
N PHE A 56 10.66 -6.21 -24.67
CA PHE A 56 9.29 -6.24 -24.15
C PHE A 56 9.30 -6.36 -22.62
N ALA A 57 10.04 -7.33 -22.07
CA ALA A 57 10.14 -7.50 -20.61
C ALA A 57 10.75 -6.27 -19.91
N GLN A 58 11.79 -5.67 -20.50
CA GLN A 58 12.40 -4.44 -19.99
C GLN A 58 11.41 -3.28 -19.95
N THR A 59 10.64 -3.07 -21.03
CA THR A 59 9.67 -1.99 -21.15
C THR A 59 8.42 -2.22 -20.30
N ALA A 60 7.90 -3.45 -20.24
CA ALA A 60 6.67 -3.79 -19.54
C ALA A 60 6.74 -3.49 -18.04
N SER A 61 7.90 -3.68 -17.41
CA SER A 61 8.11 -3.35 -15.99
C SER A 61 7.98 -1.85 -15.71
N ALA A 62 8.63 -1.00 -16.53
CA ALA A 62 8.53 0.45 -16.42
C ALA A 62 7.11 0.95 -16.72
N LEU A 63 6.47 0.38 -17.75
CA LEU A 63 5.09 0.70 -18.09
C LEU A 63 4.15 0.40 -16.93
N ARG A 64 4.26 -0.78 -16.30
CA ARG A 64 3.43 -1.15 -15.16
C ARG A 64 3.60 -0.20 -13.98
N ALA A 65 4.84 0.14 -13.63
CA ALA A 65 5.09 1.08 -12.54
C ALA A 65 4.42 2.44 -12.82
N LYS A 66 4.59 2.98 -14.04
CA LYS A 66 4.01 4.27 -14.39
C LYS A 66 2.50 4.26 -14.52
N SER A 67 1.92 3.26 -15.19
CA SER A 67 0.48 3.21 -15.42
C SER A 67 -0.31 2.79 -14.18
N VAL A 68 0.22 1.88 -13.37
CA VAL A 68 -0.48 1.37 -12.18
C VAL A 68 -0.16 2.19 -10.95
N GLU A 69 1.11 2.26 -10.56
CA GLU A 69 1.51 2.83 -9.27
C GLU A 69 1.50 4.36 -9.27
N ASP A 70 1.90 4.98 -10.39
CA ASP A 70 1.97 6.44 -10.55
C ASP A 70 0.76 7.03 -11.28
N THR A 71 -0.27 6.24 -11.60
CA THR A 71 -1.50 6.77 -12.22
C THR A 71 -2.76 6.06 -11.73
N ALA A 72 -2.92 4.74 -11.96
CA ALA A 72 -4.15 4.05 -11.58
C ALA A 72 -4.44 4.09 -10.07
N TYR A 73 -3.41 3.98 -9.21
CA TYR A 73 -3.54 4.13 -7.77
C TYR A 73 -4.01 5.52 -7.33
N TYR A 74 -3.76 6.54 -8.15
CA TYR A 74 -4.23 7.89 -7.93
C TYR A 74 -5.62 8.14 -8.52
N ARG A 75 -6.19 7.20 -9.29
CA ARG A 75 -7.55 7.28 -9.83
C ARG A 75 -8.53 6.36 -9.10
N TYR A 76 -8.10 5.17 -8.73
CA TYR A 76 -8.89 4.20 -7.98
C TYR A 76 -8.63 4.35 -6.49
N VAL A 77 -9.39 5.24 -5.85
CA VAL A 77 -9.17 5.66 -4.46
C VAL A 77 -10.24 5.20 -3.44
N PRO A 78 -10.98 4.09 -3.61
CA PRO A 78 -12.03 3.72 -2.65
C PRO A 78 -11.46 3.51 -1.24
N LEU A 79 -10.24 2.96 -1.14
CA LEU A 79 -9.50 2.80 0.12
C LEU A 79 -8.00 3.01 -0.11
N LEU A 80 -7.47 4.17 0.32
CA LEU A 80 -6.08 4.56 0.08
C LEU A 80 -5.04 3.65 0.74
N SER A 81 -5.40 2.87 1.78
CA SER A 81 -4.47 1.91 2.39
C SER A 81 -4.11 0.75 1.46
N ALA A 82 -4.93 0.46 0.45
CA ALA A 82 -4.68 -0.61 -0.52
C ALA A 82 -3.89 -0.14 -1.75
N ASN A 83 -3.81 1.18 -1.98
CA ASN A 83 -3.07 1.80 -3.08
C ASN A 83 -1.58 1.97 -2.72
N GLU A 84 -0.85 0.86 -2.64
CA GLU A 84 0.55 0.83 -2.24
C GLU A 84 1.42 0.07 -3.25
N VAL A 85 2.69 0.43 -3.38
CA VAL A 85 3.65 -0.23 -4.28
C VAL A 85 3.64 -1.74 -4.05
N GLY A 86 3.40 -2.50 -5.12
CA GLY A 86 3.25 -3.97 -5.07
C GLY A 86 1.88 -4.49 -4.61
N GLY A 87 0.92 -3.61 -4.31
CA GLY A 87 -0.44 -3.95 -3.89
C GLY A 87 -1.41 -4.25 -5.03
N GLU A 88 -2.57 -4.82 -4.70
CA GLU A 88 -3.69 -5.02 -5.61
C GLU A 88 -4.95 -4.37 -5.00
N PRO A 89 -5.23 -3.09 -5.30
CA PRO A 89 -6.31 -2.36 -4.65
C PRO A 89 -7.71 -2.91 -4.98
N GLY A 90 -7.87 -3.71 -6.04
CA GLY A 90 -9.09 -4.45 -6.31
C GLY A 90 -9.36 -5.61 -5.33
N ARG A 91 -8.36 -6.01 -4.54
CA ARG A 91 -8.45 -7.07 -3.52
C ARG A 91 -7.79 -6.60 -2.20
N PRO A 92 -8.39 -5.62 -1.50
CA PRO A 92 -7.74 -4.89 -0.40
C PRO A 92 -7.60 -5.68 0.91
N ALA A 93 -8.07 -6.93 0.97
CA ALA A 93 -8.07 -7.75 2.18
C ALA A 93 -7.41 -9.11 1.93
N VAL A 94 -6.72 -9.59 2.97
CA VAL A 94 -6.10 -10.92 3.02
C VAL A 94 -6.65 -11.65 4.24
N GLY A 95 -7.19 -12.85 4.05
CA GLY A 95 -7.67 -13.67 5.16
C GLY A 95 -6.52 -14.32 5.95
N PRO A 96 -6.72 -14.69 7.22
CA PRO A 96 -5.68 -15.36 8.03
C PRO A 96 -5.09 -16.61 7.36
N ALA A 97 -5.93 -17.44 6.72
CA ALA A 97 -5.48 -18.64 6.02
C ALA A 97 -4.49 -18.32 4.88
N ASP A 98 -4.77 -17.30 4.07
CA ASP A 98 -3.90 -16.86 2.98
C ASP A 98 -2.58 -16.27 3.51
N PHE A 99 -2.66 -15.51 4.61
CA PHE A 99 -1.48 -15.00 5.30
C PHE A 99 -0.60 -16.13 5.86
N HIS A 100 -1.18 -17.14 6.50
CA HIS A 100 -0.45 -18.30 7.00
C HIS A 100 0.18 -19.11 5.87
N ALA A 101 -0.54 -19.30 4.75
CA ALA A 101 -0.01 -19.96 3.56
C ALA A 101 1.16 -19.18 2.95
N TYR A 102 1.07 -17.84 2.92
CA TYR A 102 2.18 -16.96 2.54
C TYR A 102 3.39 -17.17 3.45
N CYS A 103 3.21 -17.14 4.77
CA CYS A 103 4.30 -17.31 5.74
C CYS A 103 4.98 -18.68 5.61
N ALA A 104 4.20 -19.75 5.50
CA ALA A 104 4.71 -21.10 5.31
C ALA A 104 5.54 -21.23 4.01
N ARG A 105 5.07 -20.61 2.91
CA ARG A 105 5.82 -20.53 1.64
C ARG A 105 7.12 -19.74 1.79
N VAL A 106 7.09 -18.58 2.45
CA VAL A 106 8.29 -17.78 2.69
C VAL A 106 9.32 -18.58 3.49
N GLN A 107 8.92 -19.22 4.59
CA GLN A 107 9.85 -20.03 5.40
C GLN A 107 10.45 -21.20 4.61
N ARG A 108 9.68 -21.83 3.72
CA ARG A 108 10.14 -22.98 2.93
C ARG A 108 11.06 -22.59 1.79
N ASP A 109 10.68 -21.58 1.01
CA ASP A 109 11.31 -21.30 -0.29
C ASP A 109 12.30 -20.12 -0.21
N TRP A 110 12.03 -19.14 0.67
CA TRP A 110 12.77 -17.87 0.71
C TRP A 110 12.96 -17.34 2.15
N PRO A 111 13.45 -18.14 3.11
CA PRO A 111 13.41 -17.73 4.52
C PRO A 111 14.33 -16.55 4.86
N ALA A 112 15.30 -16.24 4.00
CA ALA A 112 16.18 -15.09 4.12
C ALA A 112 15.72 -13.86 3.30
N THR A 113 14.51 -13.89 2.71
CA THR A 113 13.97 -12.73 1.97
C THR A 113 13.73 -11.55 2.90
N GLY A 114 13.91 -10.33 2.40
CA GLY A 114 13.48 -9.12 3.08
C GLY A 114 11.95 -9.05 3.19
N THR A 115 11.44 -8.62 4.34
CA THR A 115 10.04 -8.21 4.54
C THR A 115 10.01 -6.74 4.93
N VAL A 116 9.09 -5.96 4.37
CA VAL A 116 9.06 -4.52 4.59
C VAL A 116 7.62 -4.01 4.57
N VAL A 117 7.34 -3.03 5.44
CA VAL A 117 6.03 -2.38 5.52
C VAL A 117 6.10 -0.87 5.24
N SER A 118 7.29 -0.27 5.16
CA SER A 118 7.48 1.12 4.74
C SER A 118 8.84 1.27 4.09
N THR A 119 8.91 2.06 3.02
CA THR A 119 10.16 2.38 2.32
C THR A 119 10.15 3.85 1.91
N HIS A 120 11.25 4.32 1.33
CA HIS A 120 11.32 5.63 0.70
C HIS A 120 10.41 5.78 -0.53
N ASP A 121 9.89 4.67 -1.07
CA ASP A 121 9.02 4.66 -2.27
C ASP A 121 7.57 4.30 -1.95
N THR A 122 7.27 3.84 -0.72
CA THR A 122 5.87 3.61 -0.34
C THR A 122 5.07 4.91 -0.45
N LYS A 123 3.87 4.81 -1.04
CA LYS A 123 2.94 5.92 -1.23
C LYS A 123 2.52 6.51 0.11
N ARG A 124 2.39 5.67 1.15
CA ARG A 124 2.07 6.08 2.53
C ARG A 124 2.78 5.16 3.51
N SER A 125 3.18 5.67 4.67
CA SER A 125 3.73 4.86 5.77
C SER A 125 2.77 3.77 6.25
N ALA A 126 3.31 2.71 6.84
CA ALA A 126 2.53 1.60 7.40
C ALA A 126 1.49 2.07 8.41
N ASP A 127 1.82 3.07 9.23
CA ASP A 127 0.94 3.55 10.29
C ASP A 127 -0.24 4.36 9.71
N VAL A 128 -0.01 5.13 8.64
CA VAL A 128 -1.10 5.79 7.90
C VAL A 128 -2.02 4.77 7.25
N ARG A 129 -1.47 3.69 6.68
CA ARG A 129 -2.27 2.60 6.10
C ARG A 129 -3.05 1.83 7.17
N ALA A 130 -2.44 1.57 8.32
CA ALA A 130 -3.08 0.92 9.47
C ALA A 130 -4.25 1.74 10.02
N ALA A 131 -4.10 3.07 10.08
CA ALA A 131 -5.18 3.98 10.44
C ALA A 131 -6.34 3.91 9.44
N LEU A 132 -6.04 4.07 8.15
CA LEU A 132 -7.02 4.01 7.07
C LEU A 132 -7.80 2.68 7.03
N ALA A 133 -7.14 1.56 7.32
CA ALA A 133 -7.79 0.25 7.32
C ALA A 133 -8.97 0.15 8.31
N VAL A 134 -8.95 0.91 9.41
CA VAL A 134 -10.06 0.95 10.40
C VAL A 134 -11.37 1.43 9.76
N LEU A 135 -11.31 2.27 8.72
CA LEU A 135 -12.52 2.75 8.03
C LEU A 135 -13.34 1.61 7.41
N THR A 136 -12.71 0.47 7.11
CA THR A 136 -13.38 -0.72 6.58
C THR A 136 -14.32 -1.38 7.60
N GLU A 137 -14.12 -1.13 8.89
CA GLU A 137 -14.96 -1.65 9.97
C GLU A 137 -16.17 -0.75 10.25
N CYS A 138 -16.15 0.50 9.80
CA CYS A 138 -17.21 1.48 10.01
C CYS A 138 -17.63 2.26 8.73
N PRO A 139 -17.86 1.60 7.57
CA PRO A 139 -18.03 2.28 6.29
C PRO A 139 -19.26 3.19 6.25
N ARG A 140 -20.34 2.83 6.95
CA ARG A 140 -21.57 3.64 7.05
C ARG A 140 -21.33 4.96 7.80
N GLN A 141 -20.65 4.89 8.94
CA GLN A 141 -20.31 6.08 9.74
C GLN A 141 -19.37 7.01 8.96
N TRP A 142 -18.42 6.43 8.22
CA TRP A 142 -17.54 7.20 7.34
C TRP A 142 -18.32 7.92 6.23
N ALA A 143 -19.22 7.22 5.54
CA ALA A 143 -20.04 7.81 4.48
C ALA A 143 -20.96 8.94 5.01
N GLU A 144 -21.62 8.73 6.15
CA GLU A 144 -22.47 9.74 6.80
C GLU A 144 -21.68 10.98 7.21
N LEU A 145 -20.48 10.79 7.78
CA LEU A 145 -19.57 11.88 8.13
C LEU A 145 -19.18 12.71 6.90
N LEU A 146 -18.81 12.03 5.80
CA LEU A 146 -18.41 12.70 4.57
C LEU A 146 -19.56 13.48 3.91
N ALA A 147 -20.77 12.93 3.93
CA ALA A 147 -21.95 13.67 3.48
C ALA A 147 -22.17 14.96 4.30
N GLY A 148 -21.90 14.91 5.60
CA GLY A 148 -21.98 16.08 6.49
C GLY A 148 -20.93 17.15 6.18
N VAL A 149 -19.65 16.79 6.07
CA VAL A 149 -18.58 17.77 5.83
C VAL A 149 -18.60 18.35 4.42
N SER A 150 -19.04 17.57 3.41
CA SER A 150 -19.23 18.07 2.05
C SER A 150 -20.37 19.10 1.94
N GLY A 151 -21.39 19.01 2.80
CA GLY A 151 -22.48 20.00 2.84
C GLY A 151 -22.16 21.29 3.62
N ALA A 152 -21.03 21.34 4.33
CA ALA A 152 -20.72 22.39 5.31
C ALA A 152 -19.86 23.56 4.79
N GLY A 153 -19.43 23.54 3.51
CA GLY A 153 -19.00 24.77 2.82
C GLY A 153 -17.65 24.78 2.09
N ALA A 154 -16.81 23.74 2.20
CA ALA A 154 -15.60 23.64 1.38
C ALA A 154 -15.90 22.87 0.08
N GLU A 155 -16.06 23.60 -1.03
CA GLU A 155 -16.31 23.01 -2.34
C GLU A 155 -15.02 22.40 -2.90
N ALA A 156 -15.01 21.08 -3.04
CA ALA A 156 -13.93 20.39 -3.72
C ALA A 156 -14.04 20.59 -5.24
N PRO A 157 -12.92 20.74 -5.98
CA PRO A 157 -12.98 20.92 -7.43
C PRO A 157 -13.50 19.69 -8.16
N ASP A 158 -13.37 18.51 -7.56
CA ASP A 158 -13.99 17.26 -8.01
C ASP A 158 -14.17 16.26 -6.85
N ALA A 159 -15.06 15.28 -7.05
CA ALA A 159 -15.42 14.31 -6.02
C ALA A 159 -14.30 13.28 -5.72
N GLN A 160 -13.44 13.01 -6.71
CA GLN A 160 -12.38 12.01 -6.59
C GLN A 160 -11.27 12.54 -5.66
N LEU A 161 -10.87 13.79 -5.86
CA LEU A 161 -9.98 14.50 -4.96
C LEU A 161 -10.59 14.64 -3.56
N ALA A 162 -11.86 15.02 -3.45
CA ALA A 162 -12.53 15.16 -2.15
C ALA A 162 -12.38 13.87 -1.33
N TRP A 163 -12.70 12.73 -1.94
CA TRP A 163 -12.62 11.42 -1.31
C TRP A 163 -11.19 11.06 -0.88
N ALA A 164 -10.20 11.32 -1.73
CA ALA A 164 -8.79 11.08 -1.41
C ALA A 164 -8.26 12.00 -0.30
N ALA A 165 -8.68 13.27 -0.30
CA ALA A 165 -8.23 14.28 0.66
C ALA A 165 -8.72 13.96 2.09
N TRP A 166 -10.01 13.60 2.23
CA TRP A 166 -10.56 13.24 3.54
C TRP A 166 -9.92 11.98 4.14
N GLN A 167 -9.67 10.96 3.31
CA GLN A 167 -8.89 9.79 3.73
C GLN A 167 -7.46 10.18 4.13
N THR A 168 -6.82 11.05 3.34
CA THR A 168 -5.43 11.48 3.61
C THR A 168 -5.31 12.14 4.98
N VAL A 169 -6.20 13.08 5.34
CA VAL A 169 -6.17 13.71 6.67
C VAL A 169 -6.61 12.78 7.80
N PHE A 170 -7.53 11.85 7.54
CA PHE A 170 -7.89 10.82 8.52
C PHE A 170 -6.70 9.91 8.84
N GLY A 171 -6.02 9.39 7.81
CA GLY A 171 -4.87 8.50 7.97
C GLY A 171 -3.66 9.21 8.59
N LEU A 172 -3.36 10.44 8.14
CA LEU A 172 -2.23 11.22 8.63
C LEU A 172 -2.43 11.75 10.06
N GLY A 173 -3.68 12.00 10.46
CA GLY A 173 -4.00 12.69 11.71
C GLY A 173 -3.53 14.14 11.72
N PRO A 174 -3.38 14.76 12.91
CA PRO A 174 -2.91 16.14 13.03
C PRO A 174 -1.56 16.33 12.33
N ALA A 175 -1.53 17.25 11.37
CA ALA A 175 -0.37 17.55 10.53
C ALA A 175 -0.40 18.99 10.04
N ASP A 176 0.77 19.51 9.70
CA ASP A 176 0.90 20.80 9.02
C ASP A 176 0.17 20.78 7.65
N ALA A 177 -0.61 21.83 7.38
CA ALA A 177 -1.42 21.95 6.17
C ALA A 177 -0.58 21.97 4.89
N GLY A 178 0.67 22.44 4.96
CA GLY A 178 1.60 22.42 3.85
C GLY A 178 1.90 21.00 3.35
N ARG A 179 2.04 20.04 4.28
CA ARG A 179 2.25 18.62 3.94
C ARG A 179 1.08 18.05 3.14
N VAL A 180 -0.13 18.32 3.61
CA VAL A 180 -1.37 17.83 3.01
C VAL A 180 -1.55 18.46 1.63
N ARG A 181 -1.32 19.78 1.52
CA ARG A 181 -1.38 20.52 0.25
C ARG A 181 -0.40 19.94 -0.78
N GLU A 182 0.86 19.75 -0.40
CA GLU A 182 1.89 19.21 -1.31
C GLU A 182 1.54 17.79 -1.78
N ALA A 183 1.11 16.93 -0.86
CA ALA A 183 0.71 15.57 -1.18
C ALA A 183 -0.52 15.52 -2.10
N LEU A 184 -1.50 16.40 -1.93
CA LEU A 184 -2.71 16.43 -2.76
C LEU A 184 -2.49 17.10 -4.12
N LEU A 185 -1.61 18.10 -4.22
CA LEU A 185 -1.17 18.61 -5.52
C LEU A 185 -0.42 17.54 -6.32
N LYS A 186 0.46 16.79 -5.66
CA LYS A 186 1.07 15.61 -6.25
C LYS A 186 -0.01 14.60 -6.66
N HIS A 187 -0.97 14.31 -5.79
CA HIS A 187 -2.04 13.36 -6.08
C HIS A 187 -2.78 13.66 -7.38
N VAL A 188 -3.22 14.91 -7.58
CA VAL A 188 -3.99 15.28 -8.78
C VAL A 188 -3.14 15.29 -10.05
N ARG A 189 -1.85 15.61 -9.95
CA ARG A 189 -0.91 15.56 -11.08
C ARG A 189 -0.59 14.12 -11.52
N GLU A 190 -0.43 13.20 -10.56
CA GLU A 190 -0.25 11.78 -10.84
C GLU A 190 -1.56 11.15 -11.36
N ALA A 191 -2.72 11.60 -10.86
CA ALA A 191 -4.00 11.18 -11.40
C ALA A 191 -4.17 11.61 -12.86
N GLY A 192 -3.69 12.80 -13.26
CA GLY A 192 -3.71 13.22 -14.66
C GLY A 192 -5.12 13.34 -15.25
N LEU A 193 -6.12 13.65 -14.41
CA LEU A 193 -7.53 13.80 -14.83
C LEU A 193 -7.89 15.25 -15.17
N HIS A 194 -7.33 16.20 -14.41
CA HIS A 194 -7.61 17.64 -14.53
C HIS A 194 -6.35 18.50 -14.62
N THR A 195 -5.20 17.99 -14.19
CA THR A 195 -3.87 18.61 -14.28
C THR A 195 -2.84 17.49 -14.33
N SER A 196 -1.64 17.73 -14.85
CA SER A 196 -0.57 16.74 -14.90
C SER A 196 0.80 17.36 -14.64
N TRP A 197 1.84 16.52 -14.56
CA TRP A 197 3.21 17.03 -14.44
C TRP A 197 3.69 17.83 -15.66
N THR A 198 3.19 17.52 -16.86
CA THR A 198 3.60 18.16 -18.12
C THR A 198 2.66 19.28 -18.56
N GLU A 199 1.38 19.17 -18.24
CA GLU A 199 0.32 20.11 -18.59
C GLU A 199 -0.40 20.50 -17.29
N GLN A 200 0.14 21.53 -16.63
CA GLN A 200 -0.42 22.05 -15.39
C GLN A 200 -1.58 23.01 -15.68
N GLU A 201 -2.67 22.88 -14.93
CA GLU A 201 -3.85 23.75 -14.99
C GLU A 201 -3.92 24.63 -13.73
N PRO A 202 -3.35 25.85 -13.73
CA PRO A 202 -3.26 26.68 -12.54
C PRO A 202 -4.61 26.96 -11.84
N PRO A 203 -5.72 27.25 -12.56
CA PRO A 203 -7.01 27.47 -11.89
C PRO A 203 -7.49 26.26 -11.09
N TYR A 204 -7.26 25.05 -11.61
CA TYR A 204 -7.62 23.82 -10.90
C TYR A 204 -6.71 23.62 -9.68
N GLU A 205 -5.40 23.79 -9.82
CA GLU A 205 -4.46 23.64 -8.70
C GLU A 205 -4.66 24.69 -7.59
N GLU A 206 -5.08 25.91 -7.94
CA GLU A 206 -5.49 26.93 -6.97
C GLU A 206 -6.77 26.52 -6.22
N ALA A 207 -7.74 25.92 -6.92
CA ALA A 207 -8.95 25.37 -6.30
C ALA A 207 -8.63 24.21 -5.35
N VAL A 208 -7.68 23.33 -5.71
CA VAL A 208 -7.16 22.28 -4.82
C VAL A 208 -6.59 22.89 -3.53
N GLN A 209 -5.72 23.90 -3.66
CA GLN A 209 -5.10 24.54 -2.50
C GLN A 209 -6.12 25.19 -1.57
N ARG A 210 -7.12 25.88 -2.13
CA ARG A 210 -8.22 26.48 -1.37
C ARG A 210 -9.04 25.41 -0.65
N PHE A 211 -9.42 24.35 -1.36
CA PHE A 211 -10.14 23.22 -0.79
C PHE A 211 -9.37 22.60 0.39
N VAL A 212 -8.05 22.40 0.27
CA VAL A 212 -7.24 21.89 1.39
C VAL A 212 -7.29 22.81 2.60
N ALA A 213 -7.11 24.12 2.39
CA ALA A 213 -7.04 25.10 3.48
C ALA A 213 -8.38 25.31 4.20
N GLU A 214 -9.48 25.38 3.45
CA GLU A 214 -10.83 25.65 3.98
C GLU A 214 -11.55 24.36 4.41
N GLY A 215 -11.21 23.24 3.77
CA GLY A 215 -11.80 21.92 3.96
C GLY A 215 -10.99 21.03 4.92
N PRO A 216 -10.25 20.02 4.42
CA PRO A 216 -9.54 19.04 5.25
C PRO A 216 -8.60 19.58 6.33
N CYS A 217 -7.95 20.72 6.11
CA CYS A 217 -7.07 21.36 7.09
C CYS A 217 -7.70 22.57 7.79
N GLY A 218 -8.95 22.91 7.45
CA GLY A 218 -9.72 23.99 8.04
C GLY A 218 -10.74 23.49 9.08
N ALA A 219 -11.69 24.35 9.44
CA ALA A 219 -12.76 24.03 10.41
C ALA A 219 -13.63 22.85 9.95
N ALA A 220 -13.81 22.67 8.64
CA ALA A 220 -14.55 21.53 8.09
C ALA A 220 -13.85 20.17 8.34
N GLY A 221 -12.56 20.17 8.68
CA GLY A 221 -11.81 18.98 9.08
C GLY A 221 -12.00 18.54 10.53
N GLU A 222 -12.54 19.41 11.40
CA GLU A 222 -12.72 19.07 12.83
C GLU A 222 -13.60 17.83 13.07
N PRO A 223 -14.73 17.62 12.35
CA PRO A 223 -15.52 16.39 12.50
C PRO A 223 -14.73 15.13 12.13
N VAL A 224 -13.86 15.19 11.11
CA VAL A 224 -12.99 14.07 10.70
C VAL A 224 -11.92 13.81 11.75
N ALA A 225 -11.31 14.85 12.29
CA ALA A 225 -10.35 14.74 13.39
C ALA A 225 -11.00 14.12 14.65
N ALA A 226 -12.20 14.56 15.01
CA ALA A 226 -12.96 14.00 16.13
C ALA A 226 -13.37 12.54 15.90
N PHE A 227 -13.73 12.17 14.67
CA PHE A 227 -14.01 10.79 14.31
C PHE A 227 -12.76 9.91 14.41
N ARG A 228 -11.61 10.37 13.90
CA ARG A 228 -10.33 9.70 14.06
C ARG A 228 -9.97 9.49 15.53
N GLN A 229 -10.16 10.50 16.38
CA GLN A 229 -9.88 10.41 17.81
C GLN A 229 -10.72 9.31 18.49
N LYS A 230 -12.00 9.16 18.12
CA LYS A 230 -12.85 8.07 18.64
C LYS A 230 -12.32 6.68 18.24
N LEU A 231 -11.68 6.58 17.08
CA LEU A 231 -11.12 5.34 16.53
C LEU A 231 -9.68 5.07 16.96
N GLU A 232 -9.05 5.96 17.72
CA GLU A 232 -7.64 5.85 18.13
C GLU A 232 -7.28 4.49 18.77
N PRO A 233 -8.11 3.87 19.64
CA PRO A 233 -7.80 2.54 20.18
C PRO A 233 -7.66 1.45 19.11
N HIS A 234 -8.46 1.53 18.03
CA HIS A 234 -8.44 0.58 16.91
C HIS A 234 -7.26 0.86 15.97
N ILE A 235 -6.97 2.13 15.71
CA ILE A 235 -5.78 2.55 14.94
C ILE A 235 -4.51 2.04 15.63
N ARG A 236 -4.39 2.29 16.94
CA ARG A 236 -3.31 1.81 17.78
C ARG A 236 -3.16 0.29 17.71
N ALA A 237 -4.26 -0.46 17.80
CA ALA A 237 -4.22 -1.92 17.68
C ALA A 237 -3.64 -2.36 16.34
N ASN A 238 -4.08 -1.78 15.22
CA ASN A 238 -3.57 -2.10 13.88
C ASN A 238 -2.09 -1.73 13.72
N VAL A 239 -1.64 -0.60 14.26
CA VAL A 239 -0.24 -0.16 14.22
C VAL A 239 0.66 -1.13 14.97
N LEU A 240 0.29 -1.49 16.21
CA LEU A 240 1.08 -2.41 17.03
C LEU A 240 1.06 -3.84 16.46
N ALA A 241 -0.08 -4.31 15.97
CA ALA A 241 -0.20 -5.62 15.33
C ALA A 241 0.64 -5.70 14.05
N THR A 242 0.62 -4.66 13.21
CA THR A 242 1.44 -4.59 11.99
C THR A 242 2.92 -4.70 12.33
N ALA A 243 3.40 -3.93 13.32
CA ALA A 243 4.78 -3.99 13.77
C ALA A 243 5.14 -5.38 14.33
N LEU A 244 4.32 -5.93 15.23
CA LEU A 244 4.57 -7.23 15.84
C LEU A 244 4.63 -8.34 14.79
N VAL A 245 3.62 -8.43 13.91
CA VAL A 245 3.52 -9.46 12.86
C VAL A 245 4.70 -9.34 11.88
N HIS A 246 5.00 -8.14 11.38
CA HIS A 246 6.12 -7.90 10.46
C HIS A 246 7.45 -8.35 11.06
N LEU A 247 7.68 -8.07 12.35
CA LEU A 247 8.94 -8.38 13.03
C LEU A 247 9.06 -9.87 13.40
N THR A 248 7.96 -10.63 13.50
CA THR A 248 7.98 -12.01 14.01
C THR A 248 7.65 -13.07 12.96
N MET A 249 7.03 -12.69 11.85
CA MET A 249 6.78 -13.57 10.70
C MET A 249 8.09 -14.06 10.04
N PRO A 250 8.04 -15.09 9.17
CA PRO A 250 9.20 -15.54 8.39
C PRO A 250 9.78 -14.44 7.49
N GLY A 251 11.10 -14.49 7.26
CA GLY A 251 11.85 -13.46 6.54
C GLY A 251 12.70 -12.57 7.47
N VAL A 252 13.45 -11.66 6.86
CA VAL A 252 14.30 -10.66 7.52
C VAL A 252 13.58 -9.30 7.48
N PRO A 253 13.07 -8.80 8.62
CA PRO A 253 12.34 -7.54 8.64
C PRO A 253 13.27 -6.36 8.41
N ASP A 254 12.96 -5.56 7.39
CA ASP A 254 13.54 -4.25 7.12
C ASP A 254 12.75 -3.17 7.85
N VAL A 255 13.44 -2.38 8.69
CA VAL A 255 12.86 -1.30 9.48
C VAL A 255 13.38 0.02 8.91
N TYR A 256 12.53 0.68 8.13
CA TYR A 256 12.86 1.98 7.54
C TYR A 256 13.10 3.02 8.63
N GLN A 257 14.02 3.97 8.38
CA GLN A 257 14.43 4.97 9.36
C GLN A 257 13.24 5.72 10.00
N GLY A 258 13.18 5.74 11.34
CA GLY A 258 12.10 6.39 12.10
C GLY A 258 10.86 5.52 12.32
N THR A 259 10.75 4.36 11.65
CA THR A 259 9.59 3.45 11.79
C THR A 259 9.69 2.51 12.98
N GLU A 260 10.78 2.56 13.74
CA GLU A 260 10.86 1.91 15.04
C GLU A 260 9.80 2.44 16.02
N ALA A 261 9.40 3.71 15.86
CA ALA A 261 8.33 4.39 16.57
C ALA A 261 7.13 4.65 15.63
N GLU A 262 6.10 5.33 16.12
CA GLU A 262 5.01 5.79 15.27
C GLU A 262 5.53 6.77 14.21
N TYR A 263 5.28 6.47 12.94
CA TYR A 263 5.79 7.17 11.79
C TYR A 263 4.66 7.44 10.81
N ARG A 264 4.16 8.68 10.82
CA ARG A 264 3.07 9.14 9.94
C ARG A 264 3.61 9.99 8.80
N ALA A 265 3.89 9.34 7.69
CA ALA A 265 4.35 9.97 6.45
C ALA A 265 3.49 9.60 5.24
N LEU A 266 3.40 10.55 4.31
CA LEU A 266 2.85 10.41 2.97
C LEU A 266 3.98 10.14 1.95
N VAL A 267 3.64 10.18 0.67
CA VAL A 267 4.55 9.90 -0.44
C VAL A 267 5.74 10.86 -0.48
N ASP A 268 6.84 10.43 -1.09
CA ASP A 268 8.01 11.26 -1.43
C ASP A 268 7.61 12.67 -1.91
N PRO A 269 8.16 13.76 -1.34
CA PRO A 269 9.27 13.81 -0.37
C PRO A 269 8.89 13.74 1.11
N ASP A 270 7.61 13.59 1.47
CA ASP A 270 7.19 13.60 2.86
C ASP A 270 7.81 12.46 3.68
N ASN A 271 7.97 11.27 3.08
CA ASN A 271 8.64 10.12 3.69
C ASN A 271 10.19 10.21 3.72
N ARG A 272 10.80 11.28 3.19
CA ARG A 272 12.27 11.44 3.11
C ARG A 272 12.85 12.38 4.16
N ARG A 273 12.02 12.81 5.11
CA ARG A 273 12.46 13.67 6.22
C ARG A 273 13.56 12.97 7.04
N PRO A 274 14.58 13.72 7.49
CA PRO A 274 15.63 13.14 8.34
C PRO A 274 15.04 12.48 9.58
N ALA A 275 15.45 11.24 9.86
CA ALA A 275 15.11 10.55 11.09
C ALA A 275 16.02 11.02 12.24
N HIS A 276 15.50 10.95 13.47
CA HIS A 276 16.25 11.22 14.68
C HIS A 276 16.55 9.93 15.43
N PHE A 277 17.82 9.70 15.77
CA PHE A 277 18.27 8.50 16.48
C PHE A 277 18.94 8.87 17.82
N PRO A 278 18.46 8.35 18.96
CA PRO A 278 17.23 7.56 19.12
C PRO A 278 15.95 8.39 18.85
N PRO A 279 14.80 7.76 18.58
CA PRO A 279 13.53 8.47 18.45
C PRO A 279 13.23 9.23 19.76
N PRO A 280 12.83 10.51 19.70
CA PRO A 280 12.56 11.32 20.90
C PRO A 280 11.46 10.74 21.80
N ASP A 281 10.42 10.19 21.18
CA ASP A 281 9.35 9.45 21.85
C ASP A 281 9.10 8.14 21.10
N PRO A 282 9.68 7.01 21.57
CA PRO A 282 9.48 5.71 20.92
C PRO A 282 8.04 5.20 21.06
N GLY A 283 7.28 5.67 22.07
CA GLY A 283 5.96 5.18 22.39
C GLY A 283 5.90 3.65 22.58
N GLU A 284 4.69 3.12 22.48
CA GLU A 284 4.45 1.67 22.62
C GLU A 284 4.96 0.88 21.42
N LYS A 285 4.87 1.45 20.21
CA LYS A 285 5.41 0.81 19.02
C LYS A 285 6.91 0.61 19.14
N GLY A 286 7.65 1.59 19.67
CA GLY A 286 9.08 1.44 19.97
C GLY A 286 9.37 0.36 21.00
N ALA A 287 8.51 0.18 22.01
CA ALA A 287 8.63 -0.93 22.95
C ALA A 287 8.43 -2.29 22.27
N VAL A 288 7.41 -2.43 21.41
CA VAL A 288 7.15 -3.64 20.60
C VAL A 288 8.33 -3.92 19.67
N THR A 289 8.77 -2.91 18.92
CA THR A 289 9.90 -3.02 17.98
C THR A 289 11.17 -3.47 18.69
N ALA A 290 11.53 -2.81 19.80
CA ALA A 290 12.71 -3.15 20.57
C ALA A 290 12.61 -4.56 21.17
N ALA A 291 11.45 -4.96 21.69
CA ALA A 291 11.24 -6.28 22.27
C ALA A 291 11.38 -7.39 21.21
N ALA A 292 10.71 -7.24 20.06
CA ALA A 292 10.75 -8.21 18.97
C ALA A 292 12.16 -8.34 18.36
N LEU A 293 12.83 -7.22 18.07
CA LEU A 293 14.19 -7.24 17.51
C LEU A 293 15.21 -7.83 18.49
N ARG A 294 15.12 -7.49 19.79
CA ARG A 294 15.98 -8.11 20.82
C ARG A 294 15.69 -9.59 20.99
N LEU A 295 14.45 -10.03 20.83
CA LEU A 295 14.10 -11.46 20.84
C LEU A 295 14.74 -12.18 19.66
N ARG A 296 14.64 -11.64 18.44
CA ARG A 296 15.31 -12.18 17.25
C ARG A 296 16.82 -12.27 17.43
N ALA A 297 17.44 -11.21 17.95
CA ALA A 297 18.88 -11.18 18.18
C ALA A 297 19.34 -12.21 19.24
N ARG A 298 18.52 -12.47 20.27
CA ARG A 298 18.82 -13.48 21.30
C ARG A 298 18.55 -14.92 20.86
N ARG A 299 17.68 -15.13 19.86
CA ARG A 299 17.22 -16.45 19.39
C ARG A 299 17.25 -16.55 17.87
N PRO A 300 18.41 -16.32 17.22
CA PRO A 300 18.49 -16.29 15.75
C PRO A 300 18.05 -17.62 15.11
N GLU A 301 18.23 -18.75 15.79
CA GLU A 301 17.78 -20.07 15.35
C GLU A 301 16.26 -20.20 15.25
N VAL A 302 15.51 -19.44 16.04
CA VAL A 302 14.04 -19.47 16.06
C VAL A 302 13.44 -18.70 14.89
N PHE A 303 14.17 -17.71 14.35
CA PHE A 303 13.69 -16.83 13.28
C PHE A 303 14.41 -17.01 11.94
N GLY A 304 15.51 -17.77 11.93
CA GLY A 304 16.42 -17.92 10.79
C GLY A 304 15.92 -18.86 9.67
N ASP A 305 16.85 -19.24 8.81
CA ASP A 305 16.61 -20.05 7.61
C ASP A 305 16.05 -21.45 7.92
N LYS A 306 16.50 -22.05 9.02
CA LYS A 306 16.08 -23.38 9.50
C LYS A 306 14.89 -23.35 10.46
N ALA A 307 14.30 -22.19 10.71
CA ALA A 307 13.13 -22.06 11.59
C ALA A 307 11.91 -22.78 11.01
N THR A 308 10.96 -23.14 11.86
CA THR A 308 9.62 -23.57 11.41
C THR A 308 8.59 -22.47 11.63
N TYR A 309 7.48 -22.56 10.89
CA TYR A 309 6.32 -21.70 11.04
C TYR A 309 5.09 -22.59 11.20
N GLU A 310 4.31 -22.36 12.26
CA GLU A 310 3.08 -23.10 12.54
C GLU A 310 1.94 -22.12 12.82
N PRO A 311 0.88 -22.10 12.01
CA PRO A 311 -0.30 -21.29 12.30
C PRO A 311 -1.04 -21.84 13.51
N LEU A 312 -1.60 -20.96 14.34
CA LEU A 312 -2.42 -21.32 15.49
C LEU A 312 -3.82 -20.76 15.34
N ALA A 313 -4.83 -21.59 15.65
CA ALA A 313 -6.21 -21.16 15.73
C ALA A 313 -6.55 -20.71 17.15
N ALA A 314 -7.23 -19.58 17.28
CA ALA A 314 -7.87 -19.19 18.53
C ALA A 314 -9.22 -19.91 18.68
N GLU A 315 -9.66 -20.09 19.92
CA GLU A 315 -10.99 -20.60 20.25
C GLU A 315 -11.81 -19.54 20.99
N GLY A 316 -13.10 -19.48 20.69
CA GLY A 316 -14.06 -18.60 21.36
C GLY A 316 -14.76 -17.59 20.44
N PRO A 317 -15.62 -16.72 21.00
CA PRO A 317 -16.52 -15.86 20.22
C PRO A 317 -15.82 -14.84 19.30
N ALA A 318 -14.55 -14.50 19.60
CA ALA A 318 -13.75 -13.54 18.85
C ALA A 318 -12.55 -14.19 18.14
N ALA A 319 -12.58 -15.51 17.92
CA ALA A 319 -11.47 -16.26 17.33
C ALA A 319 -11.02 -15.70 15.97
N GLU A 320 -11.97 -15.25 15.15
CA GLU A 320 -11.69 -14.67 13.82
C GLU A 320 -10.91 -13.34 13.88
N HIS A 321 -10.86 -12.67 15.04
CA HIS A 321 -10.08 -11.45 15.26
C HIS A 321 -8.65 -11.72 15.74
N CYS A 322 -8.29 -12.99 15.99
CA CYS A 322 -6.97 -13.35 16.49
C CYS A 322 -6.14 -14.01 15.37
N LEU A 323 -5.04 -13.36 15.02
CA LEU A 323 -3.99 -13.94 14.18
C LEU A 323 -2.86 -14.41 15.10
N ALA A 324 -2.58 -15.72 15.12
CA ALA A 324 -1.56 -16.30 15.96
C ALA A 324 -0.70 -17.33 15.22
N PHE A 325 0.57 -17.43 15.58
CA PHE A 325 1.48 -18.44 15.04
C PHE A 325 2.67 -18.71 15.96
N THR A 326 3.29 -19.88 15.83
CA THR A 326 4.58 -20.17 16.46
C THR A 326 5.73 -20.11 15.47
N ARG A 327 6.88 -19.66 15.96
CA ARG A 327 8.18 -19.83 15.32
C ARG A 327 8.95 -20.91 16.05
N SER A 328 9.32 -21.97 15.32
CA SER A 328 10.12 -23.09 15.83
C SER A 328 9.59 -23.74 17.11
N GLY A 329 8.27 -23.69 17.35
CA GLY A 329 7.60 -24.17 18.57
C GLY A 329 8.02 -23.46 19.86
N GLN A 330 8.71 -22.32 19.77
CA GLN A 330 9.40 -21.69 20.90
C GLN A 330 8.98 -20.24 21.15
N VAL A 331 8.54 -19.53 20.11
CA VAL A 331 8.04 -18.16 20.21
C VAL A 331 6.61 -18.14 19.67
N LEU A 332 5.67 -17.79 20.54
CA LEU A 332 4.28 -17.51 20.19
C LEU A 332 4.16 -16.02 19.84
N THR A 333 3.56 -15.74 18.69
CA THR A 333 3.03 -14.42 18.31
C THR A 333 1.53 -14.50 18.27
#